data_AF-A0A8H5CBW9-F1
#
_entry.id   AF-A0A8H5CBW9-F1
#
_cell.length_a   1.000
_cell.length_b   1.000
_cell.length_c   1.000
_cell.angle_alpha   90.00
_cell.angle_beta   90.00
_cell.angle_gamma   90.00
#
_symmetry.space_group_name_H-M   'P 1'
#
loop_
_entity.id
_entity.type
_entity.pdbx_description
1 polymer ?
#
loop_
_entity_poly.entity_id
_entity_poly.type
_entity_poly.pdbx_seq_one_letter_code
_entity_poly.pdbx_strand_id
1 'polypeptide(L)'
;MLGISWIFVSLLAASTARAGEIVWDGTFNNFASPADFDKWSWASQVGTYQWYIHGSGATSKYLALDAAYKNPAHSKELRGLKMTIDTSATWNSQMERAELIPQTTANLGTGNLFYHFSVKRTNTNAPDTTLEHQVMFFESHFTELKYGVGPNGGNLVWMIGGQEKWSTAFTADTWFNFAYDINFDAKTVGLWASKNGEPLARVANNQAASTSTNSADFHVGVLRITNRNPPEDWYFSGVYIEKGPITTAQGSGNGTVTTTTGGTTTTTPTTTTTVTTPTTTTTTPEGPLQSLYGQCGGTGWTGPTNCAPPATCKPVSAPYYSQCQP
;
A
#
# COMPACT_ATOMS: atom_id res chain seq x y z
N MET A 1 -32.54 -7.04 -62.88
CA MET A 1 -31.18 -7.02 -62.32
C MET A 1 -31.30 -6.79 -60.82
N LEU A 2 -31.10 -7.84 -60.04
CA LEU A 2 -31.21 -7.84 -58.58
C LEU A 2 -29.94 -7.22 -57.97
N GLY A 3 -30.10 -6.15 -57.20
CA GLY A 3 -29.01 -5.52 -56.45
C GLY A 3 -28.78 -6.28 -55.14
N ILE A 4 -27.58 -6.85 -54.97
CA ILE A 4 -27.15 -7.51 -53.74
C ILE A 4 -26.53 -6.45 -52.83
N SER A 5 -27.23 -6.13 -51.75
CA SER A 5 -26.75 -5.26 -50.68
C SER A 5 -25.84 -6.05 -49.74
N TRP A 6 -24.58 -5.64 -49.62
CA TRP A 6 -23.60 -6.25 -48.73
C TRP A 6 -23.75 -5.67 -47.32
N ILE A 7 -24.32 -6.44 -46.41
CA ILE A 7 -24.34 -6.12 -44.98
C ILE A 7 -22.97 -6.50 -44.41
N PHE A 8 -22.14 -5.52 -44.08
CA PHE A 8 -20.96 -5.72 -43.24
C PHE A 8 -21.43 -5.99 -41.81
N VAL A 9 -21.37 -7.26 -41.39
CA VAL A 9 -21.48 -7.63 -39.98
C VAL A 9 -20.13 -7.36 -39.33
N SER A 10 -20.00 -6.22 -38.66
CA SER A 10 -18.87 -5.96 -37.77
C SER A 10 -18.95 -6.93 -36.58
N LEU A 11 -18.08 -7.95 -36.57
CA LEU A 11 -17.84 -8.73 -35.35
C LEU A 11 -17.18 -7.80 -34.32
N LEU A 12 -17.96 -7.35 -33.35
CA LEU A 12 -17.43 -6.81 -32.10
C LEU A 12 -16.76 -7.99 -31.36
N ALA A 13 -15.45 -8.09 -31.43
CA ALA A 13 -14.69 -8.99 -30.58
C ALA A 13 -14.83 -8.48 -29.13
N ALA A 14 -15.74 -9.08 -28.36
CA ALA A 14 -15.80 -8.88 -26.92
C ALA A 14 -14.50 -9.43 -26.34
N SER A 15 -13.55 -8.55 -26.02
CA SER A 15 -12.41 -8.89 -25.17
C SER A 15 -12.97 -9.32 -23.82
N THR A 16 -12.95 -10.62 -23.55
CA THR A 16 -13.22 -11.12 -22.21
C THR A 16 -12.08 -10.63 -21.33
N ALA A 17 -12.32 -9.58 -20.53
CA ALA A 17 -11.37 -9.14 -19.53
C ALA A 17 -11.12 -10.31 -18.57
N ARG A 18 -9.96 -10.96 -18.69
CA ARG A 18 -9.55 -12.00 -17.74
C ARG A 18 -9.08 -11.29 -16.49
N ALA A 19 -9.86 -11.37 -15.42
CA ALA A 19 -9.43 -10.97 -14.09
C ALA A 19 -8.27 -11.86 -13.63
N GLY A 20 -7.37 -11.29 -12.82
CA GLY A 20 -6.29 -12.01 -12.16
C GLY A 20 -6.81 -13.05 -11.16
N GLU A 21 -5.95 -13.99 -10.78
CA GLU A 21 -6.23 -14.93 -9.70
C GLU A 21 -5.94 -14.24 -8.37
N ILE A 22 -6.98 -14.04 -7.54
CA ILE A 22 -6.82 -13.46 -6.19
C ILE A 22 -6.02 -14.43 -5.31
N VAL A 23 -4.91 -13.95 -4.77
CA VAL A 23 -4.00 -14.67 -3.86
C VAL A 23 -4.36 -14.40 -2.41
N TRP A 24 -4.85 -13.21 -2.11
CA TRP A 24 -5.38 -12.85 -0.80
C TRP A 24 -6.50 -11.81 -0.96
N ASP A 25 -7.60 -12.04 -0.25
CA ASP A 25 -8.80 -11.22 -0.26
C ASP A 25 -8.88 -10.42 1.05
N GLY A 26 -8.65 -9.12 0.95
CA GLY A 26 -8.71 -8.17 2.04
C GLY A 26 -10.03 -7.39 2.08
N THR A 27 -11.07 -7.82 1.37
CA THR A 27 -12.37 -7.17 1.42
C THR A 27 -12.95 -7.25 2.84
N PHE A 28 -13.66 -6.21 3.26
CA PHE A 28 -14.19 -6.12 4.62
C PHE A 28 -15.54 -6.85 4.79
N ASN A 29 -15.90 -7.74 3.86
CA ASN A 29 -17.17 -8.45 3.85
C ASN A 29 -17.37 -9.32 5.11
N ASN A 30 -16.29 -9.93 5.59
CA ASN A 30 -16.29 -10.81 6.76
C ASN A 30 -16.21 -10.06 8.11
N PHE A 31 -16.07 -8.73 8.08
CA PHE A 31 -16.02 -7.88 9.27
C PHE A 31 -17.31 -7.08 9.33
N ALA A 32 -18.22 -7.45 10.22
CA ALA A 32 -19.49 -6.74 10.41
C ALA A 32 -19.34 -5.55 11.36
N SER A 33 -18.36 -5.61 12.27
CA SER A 33 -18.11 -4.58 13.28
C SER A 33 -16.62 -4.51 13.66
N PRO A 34 -16.17 -3.44 14.34
CA PRO A 34 -14.79 -3.34 14.83
C PRO A 34 -14.36 -4.51 15.71
N ALA A 35 -15.28 -5.12 16.47
CA ALA A 35 -15.00 -6.26 17.33
C ALA A 35 -14.61 -7.54 16.57
N ASP A 36 -14.88 -7.61 15.26
CA ASP A 36 -14.43 -8.76 14.44
C ASP A 36 -12.91 -8.76 14.25
N PHE A 37 -12.25 -7.60 14.28
CA PHE A 37 -10.79 -7.50 14.24
C PHE A 37 -10.14 -8.02 15.53
N ASP A 38 -10.83 -7.91 16.67
CA ASP A 38 -10.36 -8.39 17.99
C ASP A 38 -10.34 -9.93 18.10
N LYS A 39 -10.89 -10.64 17.11
CA LYS A 39 -10.85 -12.12 17.04
C LYS A 39 -9.45 -12.63 16.67
N TRP A 40 -8.67 -11.82 15.96
CA TRP A 40 -7.29 -12.15 15.65
C TRP A 40 -6.40 -11.92 16.89
N SER A 41 -5.43 -12.81 17.10
CA SER A 41 -4.34 -12.60 18.05
C SER A 41 -3.12 -13.41 17.63
N TRP A 42 -1.95 -13.14 18.21
CA TRP A 42 -0.75 -13.97 18.01
C TRP A 42 -0.97 -15.45 18.35
N ALA A 43 -1.86 -15.76 19.29
CA ALA A 43 -2.19 -17.13 19.67
C ALA A 43 -3.28 -17.76 18.75
N SER A 44 -4.05 -16.94 18.05
CA SER A 44 -5.18 -17.34 17.21
C SER A 44 -5.26 -16.42 15.99
N GLN A 45 -4.42 -16.70 15.01
CA GLN A 45 -4.25 -15.91 13.79
C GLN A 45 -5.36 -16.17 12.75
N VAL A 46 -6.61 -15.92 13.14
CA VAL A 46 -7.82 -16.14 12.31
C VAL A 46 -8.15 -14.92 11.44
N GLY A 47 -9.01 -15.11 10.42
CA GLY A 47 -9.44 -14.03 9.54
C GLY A 47 -8.40 -13.66 8.48
N THR A 48 -8.58 -12.50 7.85
CA THR A 48 -7.74 -12.04 6.72
C THR A 48 -6.84 -10.87 7.08
N TYR A 49 -6.96 -10.32 8.30
CA TYR A 49 -6.11 -9.24 8.79
C TYR A 49 -5.55 -9.54 10.18
N GLN A 50 -4.28 -9.18 10.37
CA GLN A 50 -3.65 -9.03 11.67
C GLN A 50 -3.96 -7.63 12.21
N TRP A 51 -4.27 -7.54 13.49
CA TRP A 51 -4.58 -6.29 14.16
C TRP A 51 -3.80 -6.19 15.48
N TYR A 52 -2.68 -5.49 15.44
CA TYR A 52 -1.83 -5.24 16.62
C TYR A 52 -1.10 -3.90 16.59
N ILE A 53 -1.08 -3.19 15.45
CA ILE A 53 -0.43 -1.89 15.30
C ILE A 53 -1.49 -0.81 15.51
N HIS A 54 -1.78 -0.55 16.78
CA HIS A 54 -2.77 0.43 17.21
C HIS A 54 -2.50 0.95 18.62
N GLY A 55 -3.24 1.99 19.00
CA GLY A 55 -3.21 2.55 20.34
C GLY A 55 -3.90 1.68 21.40
N SER A 56 -3.82 2.10 22.66
CA SER A 56 -4.40 1.36 23.80
C SER A 56 -5.93 1.44 23.92
N GLY A 57 -6.59 2.26 23.10
CA GLY A 57 -8.05 2.38 23.07
C GLY A 57 -8.74 1.14 22.50
N ALA A 58 -10.07 1.07 22.66
CA ALA A 58 -10.88 0.05 22.02
C ALA A 58 -10.78 0.15 20.48
N THR A 59 -10.85 -0.98 19.78
CA THR A 59 -10.74 -1.04 18.32
C THR A 59 -11.72 -0.13 17.59
N SER A 60 -12.94 0.06 18.13
CA SER A 60 -13.94 0.98 17.58
C SER A 60 -13.53 2.46 17.57
N LYS A 61 -12.45 2.81 18.28
CA LYS A 61 -11.85 4.14 18.26
C LYS A 61 -11.04 4.38 16.98
N TYR A 62 -10.43 3.33 16.47
CA TYR A 62 -9.51 3.39 15.34
C TYR A 62 -10.13 2.85 14.05
N LEU A 63 -11.06 1.89 14.15
CA LEU A 63 -11.68 1.23 13.01
C LEU A 63 -13.20 1.35 13.11
N ALA A 64 -13.85 1.68 12.00
CA ALA A 64 -15.29 1.61 11.82
C ALA A 64 -15.63 1.08 10.43
N LEU A 65 -16.72 0.31 10.32
CA LEU A 65 -17.15 -0.28 9.06
C LEU A 65 -18.55 0.23 8.71
N ASP A 66 -18.74 0.65 7.46
CA ASP A 66 -20.05 1.08 6.96
C ASP A 66 -20.12 0.93 5.43
N ALA A 67 -21.33 0.75 4.89
CA ALA A 67 -21.57 0.72 3.46
C ALA A 67 -21.20 2.05 2.76
N ALA A 68 -21.26 3.18 3.47
CA ALA A 68 -20.83 4.49 3.00
C ALA A 68 -19.30 4.67 2.96
N TYR A 69 -18.55 3.76 3.59
CA TYR A 69 -17.09 3.86 3.72
C TYR A 69 -16.33 3.12 2.61
N LYS A 70 -17.01 2.60 1.59
CA LYS A 70 -16.38 2.00 0.40
C LYS A 70 -16.55 2.85 -0.85
N ASN A 71 -15.75 2.53 -1.86
CA ASN A 71 -16.02 2.98 -3.22
C ASN A 71 -17.36 2.39 -3.68
N PRO A 72 -18.35 3.23 -4.07
CA PRO A 72 -19.64 2.73 -4.53
C PRO A 72 -19.52 1.81 -5.76
N ALA A 73 -18.46 1.94 -6.56
CA ALA A 73 -18.18 1.07 -7.69
C ALA A 73 -17.75 -0.36 -7.27
N HIS A 74 -17.31 -0.57 -6.03
CA HIS A 74 -17.01 -1.91 -5.49
C HIS A 74 -18.30 -2.62 -5.09
N SER A 75 -19.10 -3.01 -6.08
CA SER A 75 -20.45 -3.56 -5.90
C SER A 75 -20.50 -4.88 -5.13
N LYS A 76 -19.40 -5.64 -5.10
CA LYS A 76 -19.26 -6.90 -4.37
C LYS A 76 -18.82 -6.73 -2.90
N GLU A 77 -18.39 -5.53 -2.51
CA GLU A 77 -18.12 -5.21 -1.11
C GLU A 77 -19.39 -4.69 -0.42
N LEU A 78 -19.67 -5.23 0.76
CA LEU A 78 -20.78 -4.82 1.63
C LEU A 78 -20.49 -3.51 2.35
N ARG A 79 -19.21 -3.26 2.66
CA ARG A 79 -18.76 -2.11 3.46
C ARG A 79 -17.29 -1.83 3.23
N GLY A 80 -16.90 -0.59 3.51
CA GLY A 80 -15.50 -0.20 3.56
C GLY A 80 -15.08 0.08 4.99
N LEU A 81 -13.82 0.47 5.15
CA LEU A 81 -13.21 0.77 6.42
C LEU A 81 -12.99 2.26 6.54
N LYS A 82 -13.50 2.88 7.61
CA LYS A 82 -12.95 4.13 8.11
C LYS A 82 -11.90 3.81 9.15
N MET A 83 -10.71 4.36 8.96
CA MET A 83 -9.58 4.24 9.85
C MET A 83 -9.25 5.60 10.43
N THR A 84 -9.19 5.68 11.74
CA THR A 84 -8.98 6.91 12.50
C THR A 84 -7.65 6.84 13.23
N ILE A 85 -6.82 7.85 13.04
CA ILE A 85 -5.68 8.12 13.92
C ILE A 85 -6.00 9.34 14.78
N ASP A 86 -5.62 9.26 16.05
CA ASP A 86 -5.67 10.36 17.01
C ASP A 86 -4.43 10.30 17.90
N THR A 87 -4.30 11.23 18.84
CA THR A 87 -3.13 11.29 19.72
C THR A 87 -2.91 10.03 20.56
N SER A 88 -3.94 9.19 20.72
CA SER A 88 -3.85 7.91 21.43
C SER A 88 -3.48 6.73 20.54
N ALA A 89 -3.43 6.88 19.21
CA ALA A 89 -3.06 5.85 18.25
C ALA A 89 -1.55 5.56 18.29
N THR A 90 -0.98 5.40 19.48
CA THR A 90 0.45 5.16 19.70
C THR A 90 0.69 3.70 20.03
N TRP A 91 1.49 3.01 19.21
CA TRP A 91 1.80 1.60 19.39
C TRP A 91 3.17 1.39 20.05
N ASN A 92 4.25 1.64 19.31
CA ASN A 92 5.64 1.44 19.75
C ASN A 92 6.47 2.73 19.75
N SER A 93 5.85 3.87 19.46
CA SER A 93 6.48 5.19 19.45
C SER A 93 5.41 6.27 19.69
N GLN A 94 5.82 7.54 19.63
CA GLN A 94 4.87 8.65 19.64
C GLN A 94 4.17 8.87 18.30
N MET A 95 4.61 8.24 17.20
CA MET A 95 3.91 8.34 15.92
C MET A 95 2.49 7.80 16.06
N GLU A 96 1.57 8.42 15.34
CA GLU A 96 0.19 7.93 15.28
C GLU A 96 0.08 6.87 14.20
N ARG A 97 -0.38 5.68 14.58
CA ARG A 97 -0.43 4.48 13.74
C ARG A 97 -1.73 3.73 13.98
N ALA A 98 -2.43 3.44 12.90
CA ALA A 98 -3.48 2.45 12.84
C ALA A 98 -3.26 1.65 11.56
N GLU A 99 -2.85 0.39 11.68
CA GLU A 99 -2.41 -0.41 10.54
C GLU A 99 -2.86 -1.86 10.69
N LEU A 100 -3.45 -2.39 9.62
CA LEU A 100 -3.73 -3.80 9.45
C LEU A 100 -2.64 -4.44 8.59
N ILE A 101 -2.35 -5.72 8.81
CA ILE A 101 -1.44 -6.50 7.97
C ILE A 101 -2.20 -7.69 7.38
N PRO A 102 -1.97 -8.11 6.12
CA PRO A 102 -2.53 -9.36 5.61
C PRO A 102 -2.25 -10.56 6.54
N GLN A 103 -3.31 -11.26 6.95
CA GLN A 103 -3.23 -12.58 7.56
C GLN A 103 -3.42 -13.62 6.46
N THR A 104 -2.35 -14.34 6.12
CA THR A 104 -2.37 -15.35 5.06
C THR A 104 -1.29 -16.40 5.27
N THR A 105 -1.40 -17.52 4.53
CA THR A 105 -0.32 -18.49 4.33
C THR A 105 0.21 -18.46 2.89
N ALA A 106 -0.44 -17.70 2.00
CA ALA A 106 0.03 -17.52 0.64
C ALA A 106 1.33 -16.71 0.62
N ASN A 107 2.20 -17.01 -0.35
CA ASN A 107 3.39 -16.20 -0.59
C ASN A 107 2.98 -14.95 -1.38
N LEU A 108 3.13 -13.79 -0.75
CA LEU A 108 2.84 -12.49 -1.34
C LEU A 108 4.11 -11.82 -1.89
N GLY A 109 5.26 -12.49 -1.90
CA GLY A 109 6.57 -11.91 -2.25
C GLY A 109 7.30 -12.58 -3.40
N THR A 110 6.58 -13.26 -4.29
CA THR A 110 7.17 -13.99 -5.43
C THR A 110 6.42 -13.75 -6.72
N GLY A 111 7.14 -13.73 -7.85
CA GLY A 111 6.52 -13.50 -9.15
C GLY A 111 6.03 -12.06 -9.34
N ASN A 112 5.05 -11.90 -10.23
CA ASN A 112 4.38 -10.62 -10.48
C ASN A 112 3.00 -10.59 -9.81
N LEU A 113 2.82 -9.68 -8.86
CA LEU A 113 1.58 -9.50 -8.09
C LEU A 113 1.10 -8.05 -8.16
N PHE A 114 -0.22 -7.90 -8.10
CA PHE A 114 -0.89 -6.62 -8.05
C PHE A 114 -1.51 -6.42 -6.67
N TYR A 115 -1.09 -5.36 -5.97
CA TYR A 115 -1.61 -5.00 -4.65
C TYR A 115 -2.65 -3.91 -4.82
N HIS A 116 -3.92 -4.30 -4.82
CA HIS A 116 -5.06 -3.41 -5.02
C HIS A 116 -5.53 -2.79 -3.72
N PHE A 117 -5.91 -1.51 -3.82
CA PHE A 117 -6.63 -0.80 -2.77
C PHE A 117 -7.25 0.48 -3.34
N SER A 118 -8.30 0.95 -2.71
CA SER A 118 -8.83 2.30 -2.94
C SER A 118 -8.79 3.09 -1.64
N VAL A 119 -8.44 4.38 -1.74
CA VAL A 119 -8.35 5.30 -0.61
C VAL A 119 -9.10 6.60 -0.89
N LYS A 120 -9.75 7.15 0.14
CA LYS A 120 -10.46 8.43 0.10
C LYS A 120 -10.24 9.17 1.43
N ARG A 121 -10.33 10.50 1.40
CA ARG A 121 -10.57 11.34 2.58
C ARG A 121 -11.85 12.16 2.42
N THR A 122 -12.36 12.68 3.54
CA THR A 122 -13.46 13.65 3.56
C THR A 122 -12.94 15.05 3.95
N ASN A 123 -13.84 16.03 4.05
CA ASN A 123 -13.53 17.32 4.68
C ASN A 123 -13.62 17.26 6.22
N THR A 124 -14.39 16.32 6.78
CA THR A 124 -14.39 16.02 8.22
C THR A 124 -13.14 15.24 8.58
N ASN A 125 -12.46 15.63 9.67
CA ASN A 125 -11.20 15.02 10.14
C ASN A 125 -10.22 14.78 8.98
N ALA A 126 -10.07 15.78 8.12
CA ALA A 126 -9.22 15.65 6.94
C ALA A 126 -7.75 15.49 7.38
N PRO A 127 -6.98 14.61 6.70
CA PRO A 127 -5.56 14.50 6.95
C PRO A 127 -4.83 15.82 6.78
N ASP A 128 -3.86 16.09 7.65
CA ASP A 128 -3.17 17.36 7.69
C ASP A 128 -2.17 17.50 6.52
N THR A 129 -2.36 18.51 5.68
CA THR A 129 -1.51 18.75 4.50
C THR A 129 -0.09 19.19 4.85
N THR A 130 0.21 19.46 6.12
CA THR A 130 1.50 19.96 6.60
C THR A 130 2.33 18.90 7.32
N LEU A 131 1.79 17.70 7.51
CA LEU A 131 2.44 16.61 8.23
C LEU A 131 2.70 15.43 7.31
N GLU A 132 3.86 14.78 7.46
CA GLU A 132 4.15 13.56 6.70
C GLU A 132 3.28 12.40 7.20
N HIS A 133 2.63 11.76 6.23
CA HIS A 133 1.93 10.49 6.37
C HIS A 133 2.58 9.45 5.47
N GLN A 134 2.66 8.21 5.95
CA GLN A 134 3.02 7.02 5.19
C GLN A 134 1.79 6.12 5.14
N VAL A 135 1.37 5.73 3.94
CA VAL A 135 0.05 5.16 3.67
C VAL A 135 0.20 3.96 2.73
N MET A 136 -0.46 2.84 3.04
CA MET A 136 -0.40 1.62 2.22
C MET A 136 1.04 1.20 1.90
N PHE A 137 1.89 1.09 2.92
CA PHE A 137 3.35 0.95 2.78
C PHE A 137 3.83 -0.46 3.10
N PHE A 138 4.94 -0.88 2.51
CA PHE A 138 5.70 -2.03 3.03
C PHE A 138 6.62 -1.58 4.17
N GLU A 139 6.93 -2.46 5.13
CA GLU A 139 7.83 -2.17 6.26
C GLU A 139 9.20 -1.62 5.82
N SER A 140 9.71 -2.06 4.66
CA SER A 140 10.98 -1.56 4.11
C SER A 140 10.85 -0.25 3.32
N HIS A 141 9.64 0.27 3.14
CA HIS A 141 9.32 1.46 2.35
C HIS A 141 9.84 1.42 0.90
N PHE A 142 10.01 0.22 0.31
CA PHE A 142 10.43 0.11 -1.09
C PHE A 142 9.40 0.73 -2.05
N THR A 143 8.12 0.67 -1.68
CA THR A 143 7.03 1.44 -2.29
C THR A 143 5.97 1.78 -1.26
N GLU A 144 5.33 2.92 -1.41
CA GLU A 144 4.29 3.43 -0.51
C GLU A 144 3.57 4.63 -1.13
N LEU A 145 2.45 5.03 -0.54
CA LEU A 145 1.92 6.38 -0.70
C LEU A 145 2.37 7.27 0.46
N LYS A 146 2.53 8.57 0.17
CA LYS A 146 2.72 9.62 1.17
C LYS A 146 1.73 10.77 0.97
N TYR A 147 1.48 11.50 2.04
CA TYR A 147 0.66 12.72 2.05
C TYR A 147 1.29 13.77 2.97
N GLY A 148 1.04 15.05 2.71
CA GLY A 148 1.62 16.17 3.46
C GLY A 148 3.15 16.28 3.33
N VAL A 149 3.69 15.81 2.20
CA VAL A 149 5.12 15.88 1.85
C VAL A 149 5.34 16.65 0.55
N GLY A 150 6.60 17.01 0.31
CA GLY A 150 7.01 17.68 -0.93
C GLY A 150 6.48 19.11 -1.06
N PRO A 151 6.61 19.73 -2.25
CA PRO A 151 6.19 21.11 -2.48
C PRO A 151 4.65 21.29 -2.44
N ASN A 152 3.90 20.20 -2.64
CA ASN A 152 2.45 20.19 -2.70
C ASN A 152 1.89 19.21 -1.66
N GLY A 153 1.86 19.60 -0.38
CA GLY A 153 1.37 18.74 0.70
C GLY A 153 -0.08 18.27 0.57
N GLY A 154 -0.88 18.91 -0.30
CA GLY A 154 -2.24 18.48 -0.66
C GLY A 154 -2.30 17.34 -1.68
N ASN A 155 -1.17 16.84 -2.18
CA ASN A 155 -1.12 15.71 -3.09
C ASN A 155 -0.94 14.38 -2.36
N LEU A 156 -1.59 13.34 -2.88
CA LEU A 156 -1.23 11.96 -2.61
C LEU A 156 -0.06 11.60 -3.54
N VAL A 157 1.04 11.16 -2.95
CA VAL A 157 2.33 10.97 -3.63
C VAL A 157 2.69 9.49 -3.60
N TRP A 158 2.98 8.90 -4.74
CA TRP A 158 3.51 7.54 -4.82
C TRP A 158 5.04 7.54 -4.89
N MET A 159 5.63 6.70 -4.05
CA MET A 159 7.06 6.64 -3.80
C MET A 159 7.66 5.30 -4.23
N ILE A 160 8.90 5.34 -4.68
CA ILE A 160 9.80 4.17 -4.75
C ILE A 160 11.08 4.51 -4.00
N GLY A 161 11.43 3.73 -2.98
CA GLY A 161 12.64 3.94 -2.18
C GLY A 161 12.73 5.36 -1.60
N GLY A 162 11.60 5.89 -1.13
CA GLY A 162 11.47 7.25 -0.61
C GLY A 162 11.61 8.39 -1.63
N GLN A 163 11.57 8.10 -2.94
CA GLN A 163 11.58 9.10 -4.00
C GLN A 163 10.21 9.20 -4.68
N GLU A 164 9.68 10.42 -4.84
CA GLU A 164 8.43 10.68 -5.57
C GLU A 164 8.55 10.25 -7.03
N LYS A 165 7.59 9.46 -7.50
CA LYS A 165 7.50 8.99 -8.89
C LYS A 165 6.22 9.41 -9.59
N TRP A 166 5.17 9.68 -8.82
CA TRP A 166 3.88 10.12 -9.33
C TRP A 166 3.12 10.82 -8.20
N SER A 167 2.30 11.82 -8.51
CA SER A 167 1.41 12.42 -7.53
C SER A 167 0.11 12.94 -8.16
N THR A 168 -0.91 13.12 -7.33
CA THR A 168 -2.18 13.73 -7.72
C THR A 168 -2.79 14.50 -6.56
N ALA A 169 -3.56 15.54 -6.83
CA ALA A 169 -4.30 16.26 -5.79
C ALA A 169 -5.25 15.30 -5.06
N PHE A 170 -5.15 15.20 -3.73
CA PHE A 170 -6.00 14.31 -2.94
C PHE A 170 -7.32 15.01 -2.62
N THR A 171 -8.19 15.12 -3.63
CA THR A 171 -9.47 15.80 -3.53
C THR A 171 -10.42 15.07 -2.57
N ALA A 172 -11.07 15.82 -1.67
CA ALA A 172 -12.08 15.28 -0.77
C ALA A 172 -13.19 14.56 -1.55
N ASP A 173 -13.72 13.49 -0.94
CA ASP A 173 -14.87 12.71 -1.43
C ASP A 173 -14.64 11.99 -2.77
N THR A 174 -13.44 12.06 -3.33
CA THR A 174 -13.01 11.30 -4.50
C THR A 174 -12.33 10.01 -4.05
N TRP A 175 -12.80 8.87 -4.56
CA TRP A 175 -12.09 7.60 -4.38
C TRP A 175 -10.91 7.53 -5.35
N PHE A 176 -9.72 7.26 -4.84
CA PHE A 176 -8.53 7.01 -5.65
C PHE A 176 -8.22 5.52 -5.58
N ASN A 177 -8.26 4.85 -6.74
CA ASN A 177 -8.01 3.43 -6.84
C ASN A 177 -6.58 3.22 -7.30
N PHE A 178 -5.88 2.27 -6.69
CA PHE A 178 -4.49 1.96 -6.99
C PHE A 178 -4.30 0.46 -7.15
N ALA A 179 -3.28 0.10 -7.93
CA ALA A 179 -2.62 -1.17 -7.80
C ALA A 179 -1.10 -0.98 -7.93
N TYR A 180 -0.35 -1.43 -6.93
CA TYR A 180 1.10 -1.57 -7.11
C TYR A 180 1.35 -2.80 -7.97
N ASP A 181 2.03 -2.60 -9.09
CA ASP A 181 2.44 -3.65 -10.03
C ASP A 181 3.85 -4.07 -9.67
N ILE A 182 3.97 -5.12 -8.83
CA ILE A 182 5.22 -5.52 -8.19
C ILE A 182 5.69 -6.83 -8.80
N ASN A 183 6.85 -6.77 -9.47
CA ASN A 183 7.56 -7.97 -9.91
C ASN A 183 8.72 -8.25 -8.96
N PHE A 184 8.51 -9.19 -8.03
CA PHE A 184 9.50 -9.58 -7.04
C PHE A 184 10.71 -10.29 -7.64
N ASP A 185 10.52 -11.02 -8.74
CA ASP A 185 11.61 -11.73 -9.44
C ASP A 185 12.52 -10.75 -10.18
N ALA A 186 11.92 -9.75 -10.86
CA ALA A 186 12.64 -8.71 -11.59
C ALA A 186 13.10 -7.53 -10.71
N LYS A 187 12.64 -7.48 -9.45
CA LYS A 187 12.89 -6.39 -8.50
C LYS A 187 12.44 -5.03 -9.02
N THR A 188 11.20 -4.97 -9.49
CA THR A 188 10.60 -3.74 -10.03
C THR A 188 9.22 -3.49 -9.46
N VAL A 189 8.84 -2.20 -9.41
CA VAL A 189 7.49 -1.78 -9.07
C VAL A 189 7.00 -0.64 -9.96
N GLY A 190 5.75 -0.72 -10.39
CA GLY A 190 5.04 0.30 -11.15
C GLY A 190 3.70 0.65 -10.48
N LEU A 191 2.97 1.59 -11.09
CA LEU A 191 1.69 2.06 -10.54
C LEU A 191 0.59 2.05 -11.59
N TRP A 192 -0.53 1.46 -11.21
CA TRP A 192 -1.82 1.67 -11.84
C TRP A 192 -2.67 2.56 -10.94
N ALA A 193 -3.41 3.49 -11.53
CA ALA A 193 -4.30 4.37 -10.80
C ALA A 193 -5.55 4.73 -11.60
N SER A 194 -6.62 5.07 -10.89
CA SER A 194 -7.86 5.63 -11.45
C SER A 194 -8.63 6.36 -10.35
N LYS A 195 -9.80 6.91 -10.68
CA LYS A 195 -10.68 7.58 -9.72
C LYS A 195 -12.09 7.00 -9.79
N ASN A 196 -12.78 6.95 -8.65
CA ASN A 196 -14.18 6.54 -8.54
C ASN A 196 -14.43 5.19 -9.23
N GLY A 197 -15.35 5.11 -10.19
CA GLY A 197 -15.66 3.88 -10.94
C GLY A 197 -14.79 3.63 -12.18
N GLU A 198 -13.84 4.51 -12.49
CA GLU A 198 -13.03 4.37 -13.70
C GLU A 198 -12.11 3.15 -13.63
N PRO A 199 -11.87 2.45 -14.75
CA PRO A 199 -10.92 1.35 -14.79
C PRO A 199 -9.49 1.84 -14.51
N LEU A 200 -8.69 1.02 -13.84
CA LEU A 200 -7.27 1.28 -13.61
C LEU A 200 -6.53 1.47 -14.94
N ALA A 201 -5.75 2.54 -15.02
CA ALA A 201 -4.79 2.77 -16.10
C ALA A 201 -3.37 2.78 -15.52
N ARG A 202 -2.39 2.30 -16.29
CA ARG A 202 -0.98 2.39 -15.90
C ARG A 202 -0.57 3.86 -15.93
N VAL A 203 -0.20 4.41 -14.78
CA VAL A 203 0.26 5.80 -14.64
C VAL A 203 1.76 5.91 -14.43
N ALA A 204 2.41 4.80 -14.07
CA ALA A 204 3.87 4.69 -14.04
C ALA A 204 4.33 3.29 -14.48
N ASN A 205 5.36 3.26 -15.34
CA ASN A 205 6.04 2.02 -15.70
C ASN A 205 6.82 1.47 -14.50
N ASN A 206 7.04 0.16 -14.53
CA ASN A 206 7.89 -0.53 -13.56
C ASN A 206 9.30 0.09 -13.54
N GLN A 207 9.79 0.41 -12.34
CA GLN A 207 11.13 0.91 -12.07
C GLN A 207 11.81 0.02 -11.04
N ALA A 208 13.15 -0.02 -11.03
CA ALA A 208 13.92 -0.81 -10.08
C ALA A 208 13.62 -0.41 -8.63
N ALA A 209 13.43 -1.40 -7.77
CA ALA A 209 13.20 -1.25 -6.35
C ALA A 209 13.71 -2.47 -5.58
N SER A 210 14.05 -2.30 -4.30
CA SER A 210 14.43 -3.42 -3.42
C SER A 210 13.19 -4.18 -2.93
N THR A 211 12.43 -4.77 -3.85
CA THR A 211 11.16 -5.45 -3.57
C THR A 211 11.40 -6.68 -2.69
N SER A 212 11.06 -6.58 -1.42
CA SER A 212 11.15 -7.67 -0.46
C SER A 212 9.97 -7.57 0.49
N THR A 213 9.32 -8.71 0.72
CA THR A 213 8.23 -8.86 1.69
C THR A 213 8.33 -10.24 2.34
N ASN A 214 8.05 -10.32 3.64
CA ASN A 214 7.86 -11.58 4.34
C ASN A 214 6.39 -12.08 4.28
N SER A 215 5.56 -11.47 3.43
CA SER A 215 4.10 -11.68 3.32
C SER A 215 3.28 -11.24 4.54
N ALA A 216 3.90 -10.56 5.50
CA ALA A 216 3.31 -10.05 6.74
C ALA A 216 3.88 -8.67 7.11
N ASP A 217 4.18 -7.85 6.11
CA ASP A 217 4.82 -6.54 6.26
C ASP A 217 4.27 -5.48 5.28
N PHE A 218 3.06 -5.72 4.74
CA PHE A 218 2.30 -4.73 3.99
C PHE A 218 1.24 -4.09 4.90
N HIS A 219 1.42 -2.81 5.17
CA HIS A 219 0.63 -2.03 6.12
C HIS A 219 -0.58 -1.43 5.40
N VAL A 220 -1.73 -2.08 5.53
CA VAL A 220 -3.03 -1.54 5.13
C VAL A 220 -3.46 -0.56 6.20
N GLY A 221 -3.04 0.69 6.05
CA GLY A 221 -3.37 1.76 6.98
C GLY A 221 -2.49 2.99 6.84
N VAL A 222 -2.35 3.71 7.95
CA VAL A 222 -1.71 5.02 8.00
C VAL A 222 -0.78 5.13 9.21
N LEU A 223 0.39 5.71 8.96
CA LEU A 223 1.33 6.22 9.94
C LEU A 223 1.46 7.74 9.74
N ARG A 224 1.35 8.53 10.81
CA ARG A 224 1.68 9.96 10.83
C ARG A 224 2.83 10.22 11.80
N ILE A 225 3.86 10.91 11.32
CA ILE A 225 5.11 11.10 12.08
C ILE A 225 4.88 11.95 13.34
N THR A 226 4.16 13.06 13.18
CA THR A 226 3.88 14.01 14.25
C THR A 226 2.56 13.67 14.95
N ASN A 227 2.58 13.60 16.27
CA ASN A 227 1.40 13.36 17.10
C ASN A 227 0.80 14.67 17.61
N ARG A 228 -0.45 14.93 17.22
CA ARG A 228 -1.22 16.11 17.66
C ARG A 228 -2.71 15.99 17.34
N ASN A 229 -3.54 16.72 18.06
CA ASN A 229 -4.92 16.95 17.61
C ASN A 229 -4.96 17.85 16.36
N PRO A 230 -6.02 17.80 15.54
CA PRO A 230 -7.21 16.93 15.65
C PRO A 230 -6.97 15.49 15.13
N PRO A 231 -7.91 14.55 15.37
CA PRO A 231 -7.88 13.23 14.74
C PRO A 231 -8.08 13.33 13.22
N GLU A 232 -7.68 12.27 12.52
CA GLU A 232 -7.81 12.15 11.07
C GLU A 232 -8.56 10.88 10.69
N ASP A 233 -9.44 10.98 9.68
CA ASP A 233 -10.20 9.87 9.13
C ASP A 233 -9.76 9.55 7.68
N TRP A 234 -9.35 8.31 7.46
CA TRP A 234 -9.00 7.74 6.16
C TRP A 234 -9.97 6.63 5.80
N TYR A 235 -10.37 6.53 4.54
CA TYR A 235 -11.36 5.55 4.09
C TYR A 235 -10.72 4.58 3.09
N PHE A 236 -10.89 3.29 3.31
CA PHE A 236 -10.30 2.21 2.51
C PHE A 236 -11.37 1.21 2.03
N SER A 237 -11.21 0.70 0.80
CA SER A 237 -12.02 -0.37 0.23
C SER A 237 -11.31 -1.05 -0.94
N GLY A 238 -11.81 -2.19 -1.40
CA GLY A 238 -11.27 -2.92 -2.55
C GLY A 238 -9.83 -3.35 -2.34
N VAL A 239 -9.49 -3.77 -1.13
CA VAL A 239 -8.14 -4.19 -0.75
C VAL A 239 -7.99 -5.68 -1.05
N TYR A 240 -7.10 -6.06 -1.98
CA TYR A 240 -6.81 -7.46 -2.29
C TYR A 240 -5.49 -7.58 -3.04
N ILE A 241 -4.98 -8.80 -3.17
CA ILE A 241 -3.75 -9.09 -3.93
C ILE A 241 -4.08 -10.17 -4.96
N GLU A 242 -3.68 -9.97 -6.21
CA GLU A 242 -3.87 -10.92 -7.30
C GLU A 242 -2.60 -11.15 -8.12
N LYS A 243 -2.56 -12.29 -8.82
CA LYS A 243 -1.58 -12.55 -9.88
C LYS A 243 -2.00 -11.85 -11.17
N GLY A 244 -1.02 -11.58 -12.04
CA GLY A 244 -1.30 -11.10 -13.40
C GLY A 244 -2.10 -12.10 -14.26
N PRO A 245 -2.86 -11.62 -15.26
CA PRO A 245 -3.02 -10.22 -15.66
C PRO A 245 -3.87 -9.40 -14.68
N ILE A 246 -3.64 -8.09 -14.63
CA ILE A 246 -4.37 -7.17 -13.73
C ILE A 246 -5.84 -7.05 -14.09
N THR A 247 -6.68 -7.04 -13.06
CA THR A 247 -8.09 -6.67 -13.05
C THR A 247 -8.22 -5.16 -13.00
N THR A 248 -8.47 -4.53 -14.14
CA THR A 248 -8.59 -3.06 -14.20
C THR A 248 -9.96 -2.53 -13.78
N ALA A 249 -11.03 -3.33 -13.92
CA ALA A 249 -12.39 -2.89 -13.65
C ALA A 249 -12.70 -2.84 -12.14
N GLN A 250 -13.25 -1.71 -11.69
CA GLN A 250 -13.71 -1.56 -10.31
C GLN A 250 -14.90 -2.50 -10.03
N GLY A 251 -14.87 -3.21 -8.89
CA GLY A 251 -15.95 -4.11 -8.45
C GLY A 251 -15.94 -5.52 -9.04
N SER A 252 -14.95 -5.88 -9.86
CA SER A 252 -14.87 -7.20 -10.48
C SER A 252 -14.06 -8.25 -9.69
N GLY A 253 -13.17 -7.81 -8.78
CA GLY A 253 -12.22 -8.62 -8.01
C GLY A 253 -12.81 -9.54 -6.92
N ASN A 254 -13.83 -10.33 -7.24
CA ASN A 254 -14.27 -11.44 -6.39
C ASN A 254 -14.54 -12.63 -7.31
N GLY A 255 -13.48 -13.37 -7.63
CA GLY A 255 -13.57 -14.73 -8.13
C GLY A 255 -13.67 -15.67 -6.93
N THR A 256 -14.65 -16.56 -6.92
CA THR A 256 -14.85 -17.56 -5.88
C THR A 256 -13.58 -18.37 -5.68
N VAL A 257 -12.92 -18.23 -4.53
CA VAL A 257 -11.74 -19.03 -4.17
C VAL A 257 -12.18 -20.49 -4.09
N THR A 258 -11.78 -21.30 -5.07
CA THR A 258 -11.96 -22.76 -5.02
C THR A 258 -10.79 -23.34 -4.26
N THR A 259 -11.02 -23.68 -2.99
CA THR A 259 -10.04 -24.38 -2.15
C THR A 259 -9.77 -25.77 -2.75
N THR A 260 -8.58 -25.98 -3.29
CA THR A 260 -8.07 -27.32 -3.61
C THR A 260 -6.85 -27.62 -2.76
N THR A 261 -6.99 -28.66 -1.95
CA THR A 261 -6.03 -29.20 -1.00
C THR A 261 -5.07 -30.16 -1.71
N GLY A 262 -3.77 -30.08 -1.43
CA GLY A 262 -2.86 -31.22 -1.48
C GLY A 262 -1.66 -31.12 -2.42
N GLY A 263 -0.47 -31.42 -1.90
CA GLY A 263 0.71 -31.76 -2.69
C GLY A 263 2.06 -31.39 -2.06
N THR A 264 2.48 -32.11 -1.03
CA THR A 264 3.82 -32.01 -0.43
C THR A 264 4.90 -32.47 -1.40
N THR A 265 5.96 -31.68 -1.60
CA THR A 265 7.22 -32.19 -2.19
C THR A 265 8.43 -31.60 -1.48
N THR A 266 9.23 -32.50 -0.94
CA THR A 266 10.48 -32.30 -0.20
C THR A 266 11.65 -32.15 -1.16
N THR A 267 12.51 -31.13 -0.99
CA THR A 267 13.89 -31.14 -1.49
C THR A 267 14.89 -30.48 -0.51
N THR A 268 16.06 -31.08 -0.50
CA THR A 268 17.23 -31.06 0.40
C THR A 268 18.03 -29.73 0.42
N PRO A 269 18.78 -29.39 1.50
CA PRO A 269 19.54 -28.14 1.59
C PRO A 269 20.86 -28.19 0.81
N THR A 270 21.26 -27.05 0.22
CA THR A 270 22.57 -26.86 -0.43
C THR A 270 23.35 -25.75 0.28
N THR A 271 24.54 -26.10 0.78
CA THR A 271 25.57 -25.24 1.35
C THR A 271 26.26 -24.38 0.29
N THR A 272 26.53 -23.10 0.58
CA THR A 272 27.47 -22.28 -0.22
C THR A 272 28.34 -21.39 0.67
N THR A 273 29.61 -21.35 0.29
CA THR A 273 30.81 -20.78 0.94
C THR A 273 30.91 -19.25 0.91
N THR A 274 31.49 -18.69 1.98
CA THR A 274 31.90 -17.29 2.16
C THR A 274 33.13 -16.95 1.31
N VAL A 275 33.08 -15.84 0.56
CA VAL A 275 34.25 -15.20 -0.08
C VAL A 275 34.28 -13.74 0.35
N THR A 276 35.38 -13.33 0.97
CA THR A 276 35.68 -11.95 1.38
C THR A 276 36.55 -11.25 0.33
N THR A 277 36.18 -10.03 -0.04
CA THR A 277 36.91 -9.14 -0.96
C THR A 277 37.12 -7.78 -0.29
N PRO A 278 38.28 -7.11 -0.45
CA PRO A 278 38.67 -5.99 0.41
C PRO A 278 38.01 -4.65 0.04
N THR A 279 37.84 -3.81 1.05
CA THR A 279 37.22 -2.49 1.02
C THR A 279 38.22 -1.42 0.56
N THR A 280 37.93 -0.72 -0.53
CA THR A 280 38.60 0.53 -0.92
C THR A 280 37.74 1.73 -0.48
N THR A 281 38.30 2.61 0.34
CA THR A 281 37.68 3.87 0.77
C THR A 281 37.92 4.97 -0.27
N THR A 282 36.84 5.44 -0.90
CA THR A 282 36.80 6.65 -1.72
C THR A 282 35.96 7.72 -1.02
N THR A 283 36.58 8.87 -0.74
CA THR A 283 35.90 10.06 -0.20
C THR A 283 35.03 10.68 -1.30
N THR A 284 33.72 10.59 -1.12
CA THR A 284 32.71 11.06 -2.08
C THR A 284 32.42 12.56 -1.86
N PRO A 285 32.21 13.37 -2.91
CA PRO A 285 31.78 14.76 -2.76
C PRO A 285 30.47 14.88 -1.98
N GLU A 286 30.30 15.97 -1.25
CA GLU A 286 29.10 16.26 -0.45
C GLU A 286 27.86 16.29 -1.38
N GLY A 287 27.01 15.26 -1.27
CA GLY A 287 25.78 15.14 -2.04
C GLY A 287 24.77 16.26 -1.70
N PRO A 288 23.68 16.40 -2.49
CA PRO A 288 22.65 17.39 -2.20
C PRO A 288 22.14 17.27 -0.76
N LEU A 289 21.91 18.39 -0.09
CA LEU A 289 21.33 18.44 1.25
C LEU A 289 19.83 18.13 1.18
N GLN A 290 19.33 17.38 2.16
CA GLN A 290 17.92 17.06 2.33
C GLN A 290 17.18 18.22 3.00
N SER A 291 15.92 18.46 2.61
CA SER A 291 15.06 19.44 3.28
C SER A 291 14.68 19.00 4.69
N LEU A 292 14.30 19.95 5.54
CA LEU A 292 13.66 19.65 6.82
C LEU A 292 12.45 18.71 6.58
N TYR A 293 12.33 17.67 7.42
CA TYR A 293 11.37 16.57 7.33
C TYR A 293 11.50 15.64 6.10
N GLY A 294 12.53 15.80 5.26
CA GLY A 294 12.81 14.82 4.21
C GLY A 294 13.49 13.55 4.75
N GLN A 295 13.31 12.42 4.07
CA GLN A 295 14.05 11.18 4.39
C GLN A 295 15.55 11.41 4.15
N CYS A 296 16.37 11.06 5.13
CA CYS A 296 17.83 11.26 5.12
C CYS A 296 18.60 9.97 5.39
N GLY A 297 17.91 8.85 5.53
CA GLY A 297 18.54 7.56 5.82
C GLY A 297 17.52 6.44 5.92
N GLY A 298 18.03 5.25 6.23
CA GLY A 298 17.29 4.01 6.28
C GLY A 298 17.82 2.97 5.30
N THR A 299 17.59 1.70 5.60
CA THR A 299 18.02 0.58 4.75
C THR A 299 17.35 0.68 3.37
N GLY A 300 18.15 0.72 2.31
CA GLY A 300 17.66 0.88 0.93
C GLY A 300 17.51 2.33 0.45
N TRP A 301 17.73 3.32 1.32
CA TRP A 301 17.75 4.74 0.93
C TRP A 301 18.97 5.07 0.06
N THR A 302 18.74 5.69 -1.10
CA THR A 302 19.79 6.11 -2.03
C THR A 302 19.83 7.63 -2.27
N GLY A 303 19.04 8.41 -1.51
CA GLY A 303 18.98 9.86 -1.63
C GLY A 303 19.95 10.60 -0.71
N PRO A 304 19.80 11.94 -0.58
CA PRO A 304 20.54 12.76 0.38
C PRO A 304 20.66 12.17 1.78
N THR A 305 21.87 12.16 2.37
CA THR A 305 22.09 11.70 3.76
C THR A 305 22.38 12.84 4.75
N ASN A 306 22.72 14.02 4.24
CA ASN A 306 22.98 15.21 5.04
C ASN A 306 21.75 16.12 5.01
N CYS A 307 21.37 16.66 6.17
CA CYS A 307 20.24 17.58 6.28
C CYS A 307 20.68 19.04 6.12
N ALA A 308 19.82 19.88 5.54
CA ALA A 308 20.03 21.32 5.53
C ALA A 308 20.10 21.85 6.98
N PRO A 309 21.17 22.57 7.38
CA PRO A 309 21.27 23.14 8.72
C PRO A 309 20.06 24.03 9.05
N PRO A 310 19.56 24.04 10.31
CA PRO A 310 20.11 23.39 11.50
C PRO A 310 19.71 21.93 11.70
N ALA A 311 19.02 21.31 10.75
CA ALA A 311 18.45 19.97 10.93
C ALA A 311 19.52 18.87 11.00
N THR A 312 19.20 17.78 11.69
CA THR A 312 20.02 16.58 11.79
C THR A 312 19.23 15.34 11.38
N CYS A 313 19.93 14.36 10.78
CA CYS A 313 19.29 13.12 10.36
C CYS A 313 19.06 12.21 11.57
N LYS A 314 17.80 12.04 11.97
CA LYS A 314 17.42 11.21 13.13
C LYS A 314 16.72 9.93 12.66
N PRO A 315 17.03 8.76 13.23
CA PRO A 315 16.28 7.55 12.95
C PRO A 315 14.85 7.72 13.47
N VAL A 316 13.86 7.44 12.61
CA VAL A 316 12.44 7.63 12.91
C VAL A 316 11.75 6.28 12.98
N SER A 317 11.80 5.46 11.92
CA SER A 317 11.37 4.07 11.93
C SER A 317 12.54 3.18 11.53
N ALA A 318 13.42 2.90 12.49
CA ALA A 318 14.60 2.07 12.25
C ALA A 318 14.20 0.60 11.96
N PRO A 319 14.90 -0.09 11.03
CA PRO A 319 16.11 0.32 10.33
C PRO A 319 15.86 0.99 8.96
N TYR A 320 14.61 1.21 8.55
CA TYR A 320 14.25 1.52 7.15
C TYR A 320 14.02 3.01 6.87
N TYR A 321 13.80 3.84 7.89
CA TYR A 321 13.48 5.25 7.69
C TYR A 321 14.12 6.17 8.76
N SER A 322 14.90 7.15 8.28
CA SER A 322 15.43 8.27 9.05
C SER A 322 15.03 9.59 8.39
N GLN A 323 14.77 10.63 9.17
CA GLN A 323 14.24 11.91 8.69
C GLN A 323 15.08 13.09 9.21
N CYS A 324 15.20 14.14 8.40
CA CYS A 324 15.74 15.41 8.85
C CYS A 324 14.81 16.10 9.83
N GLN A 325 15.26 16.28 11.06
CA GLN A 325 14.48 16.93 12.11
C GLN A 325 15.27 18.12 12.68
N PRO A 326 14.61 19.13 13.27
CA PRO A 326 15.28 20.28 13.87
C PRO A 326 16.34 19.91 14.91
#